data_AF-A0A950GXE7-F1
#
_entry.id   AF-A0A950GXE7-F1
#
_cell.length_a   1.000
_cell.length_b   1.000
_cell.length_c   1.000
_cell.angle_alpha   90.00
_cell.angle_beta   90.00
_cell.angle_gamma   90.00
#
_symmetry.space_group_name_H-M   'P 1'
#
loop_
_entity.id
_entity.type
_entity.pdbx_description
1 polymer ?
#
loop_
_entity_poly.entity_id
_entity_poly.type
_entity_poly.pdbx_seq_one_letter_code
_entity_poly.pdbx_strand_id
1 'polypeptide(L)' 'MGEEYPAPPLLRRFVELGVPLTTASDAHGGAEVADRSDELRALLDGAGVAELQAFRGRRPHPVPVAGATVGGRR' A
#
# COMPACT_ATOMS: atom_id res chain seq x y z
N MET A 1 19.82 -1.36 -4.85
CA MET A 1 19.54 -2.03 -3.57
C MET A 1 18.40 -1.26 -2.91
N GLY A 2 17.15 -1.62 -3.22
CA GLY A 2 15.97 -0.95 -2.68
C GLY A 2 15.25 -1.90 -1.74
N GLU A 3 15.57 -1.83 -0.45
CA GLU A 3 14.77 -2.49 0.57
C GLU A 3 13.40 -1.83 0.62
N GLU A 4 12.35 -2.65 0.63
CA GLU A 4 10.97 -2.20 0.73
C GLU A 4 10.75 -1.65 2.14
N TYR A 5 10.43 -0.35 2.23
CA TYR A 5 10.15 0.32 3.49
C TYR A 5 8.62 0.46 3.65
N PRO A 6 8.04 0.00 4.77
CA PRO A 6 8.66 -0.65 5.92
C PRO A 6 8.92 -2.15 5.72
N ALA A 7 9.87 -2.70 6.47
CA ALA A 7 10.12 -4.15 6.52
C ALA A 7 8.82 -4.93 6.84
N PRO A 8 8.59 -6.11 6.24
CA PRO A 8 7.31 -6.83 6.34
C PRO A 8 6.75 -7.06 7.76
N PRO A 9 7.57 -7.34 8.80
CA PRO A 9 7.07 -7.47 10.18
C PRO A 9 6.46 -6.18 10.72
N LEU A 10 7.03 -5.03 10.35
CA LEU A 10 6.54 -3.73 10.79
C LEU A 10 5.27 -3.33 10.03
N LEU A 11 5.18 -3.67 8.74
CA LEU A 11 3.96 -3.50 7.94
C LEU A 11 2.78 -4.23 8.60
N ARG A 12 2.96 -5.52 8.94
CA ARG A 12 1.91 -6.31 9.60
C ARG A 12 1.46 -5.65 10.90
N ARG A 13 2.40 -5.15 11.69
CA ARG A 13 2.08 -4.45 12.95
C ARG A 13 1.26 -3.18 12.72
N PHE A 14 1.55 -2.42 11.68
CA PHE A 14 0.76 -1.24 11.32
C PHE A 14 -0.64 -1.58 10.83
N VAL A 15 -0.78 -2.67 10.05
CA VAL A 15 -2.09 -3.17 9.64
C VAL A 15 -2.92 -3.62 10.84
N GLU A 16 -2.34 -4.39 11.78
CA GLU A 16 -3.01 -4.81 13.02
C GLU A 16 -3.50 -3.64 13.86
N LEU A 17 -2.76 -2.52 13.87
CA LEU A 17 -3.10 -1.31 14.61
C LEU A 17 -4.07 -0.39 13.86
N GLY A 18 -4.50 -0.76 12.65
CA GLY A 18 -5.40 0.05 11.83
C GLY A 18 -4.77 1.35 11.33
N VAL A 19 -3.44 1.39 11.19
CA VAL A 19 -2.73 2.57 10.69
C VAL A 19 -2.97 2.70 9.18
N PRO A 20 -3.46 3.85 8.68
CA PRO A 20 -3.64 4.06 7.24
C PRO A 20 -2.30 4.00 6.49
N LEU A 21 -2.29 3.32 5.34
CA LEU A 21 -1.08 3.12 4.54
C LEU A 21 -1.11 3.96 3.27
N THR A 22 0.03 4.55 2.90
CA THR A 22 0.21 5.26 1.63
C THR A 22 1.42 4.68 0.91
N THR A 23 1.33 4.53 -0.40
CA THR A 23 2.42 4.03 -1.24
C THR A 23 3.00 5.15 -2.10
N ALA A 24 4.32 5.14 -2.29
CA ALA A 24 5.01 6.04 -3.21
C ALA A 24 6.12 5.25 -3.90
N SER A 25 6.33 5.49 -5.19
CA SER A 25 7.41 4.83 -5.95
C SER A 25 8.79 5.43 -5.65
N ASP A 26 8.85 6.65 -5.09
CA ASP A 26 10.08 7.45 -4.92
C ASP A 26 10.95 7.51 -6.20
N ALA A 27 10.29 7.40 -7.35
CA ALA A 27 10.91 7.41 -8.67
C ALA A 27 11.47 8.80 -8.98
N HIS A 28 12.75 8.85 -9.35
CA HIS A 28 13.42 10.09 -9.76
C HIS A 28 13.46 10.21 -11.31
N GLY A 29 13.01 9.18 -12.03
CA GLY A 29 12.76 9.19 -13.48
C GLY A 29 11.41 8.56 -13.88
N GLY A 30 10.85 8.96 -15.03
CA GLY A 30 9.51 8.52 -15.47
C GLY A 30 9.37 7.02 -15.73
N ALA A 31 10.46 6.32 -16.06
CA ALA A 31 10.46 4.87 -16.27
C ALA A 31 10.33 4.06 -14.97
N GLU A 32 10.61 4.67 -13.82
CA GLU A 32 10.64 4.00 -12.51
C GLU A 32 9.29 4.11 -11.78
N VAL A 33 8.33 4.87 -12.31
CA VAL A 33 7.06 5.19 -11.61
C VAL A 33 6.20 3.95 -11.36
N ALA A 34 6.25 2.97 -12.26
CA ALA A 34 5.53 1.70 -12.12
C ALA A 34 6.45 0.52 -11.79
N ASP A 35 7.76 0.77 -11.67
CA ASP A 35 8.72 -0.28 -11.36
C ASP A 35 8.37 -0.84 -9.97
N ARG A 36 8.23 -2.17 -9.89
CA ARG A 36 7.83 -2.91 -8.68
C ARG A 36 6.40 -2.72 -8.17
N SER A 37 5.49 -2.10 -8.93
CA SER A 37 4.08 -1.99 -8.53
C SER A 37 3.39 -3.34 -8.29
N ASP A 38 3.79 -4.38 -9.03
CA ASP A 38 3.31 -5.76 -8.85
C ASP A 38 3.84 -6.41 -7.55
N GLU A 39 5.09 -6.15 -7.17
CA GLU A 39 5.68 -6.66 -5.92
C GLU A 39 5.02 -6.02 -4.69
N LEU A 40 4.85 -4.70 -4.75
CA LEU A 40 4.15 -3.93 -3.71
C LEU A 40 2.71 -4.40 -3.55
N ARG A 41 2.03 -4.69 -4.66
CA ARG A 41 0.69 -5.29 -4.64
C ARG A 41 0.70 -6.63 -3.91
N ALA A 42 1.62 -7.53 -4.24
CA ALA A 42 1.71 -8.84 -3.59
C ALA A 42 2.00 -8.72 -2.08
N LEU A 43 2.81 -7.73 -1.67
CA LEU A 43 3.07 -7.42 -0.27
C LEU A 43 1.81 -6.96 0.46
N LEU A 44 1.04 -6.04 -0.14
CA LEU A 44 -0.21 -5.51 0.42
C LEU A 44 -1.28 -6.60 0.52
N ASP A 45 -1.44 -7.42 -0.51
CA ASP A 45 -2.35 -8.57 -0.53
C ASP A 45 -1.95 -9.57 0.58
N GLY A 46 -0.65 -9.89 0.72
CA GLY A 46 -0.12 -10.76 1.77
C GLY A 46 -0.24 -10.20 3.20
N ALA A 47 -0.39 -8.89 3.34
CA ALA A 47 -0.64 -8.21 4.60
C ALA A 47 -2.14 -8.01 4.90
N GLY A 48 -3.05 -8.35 3.96
CA GLY A 48 -4.49 -8.19 4.12
C GLY A 48 -4.99 -6.76 3.94
N VAL A 49 -4.24 -5.91 3.25
CA VAL A 49 -4.58 -4.49 3.04
C VAL A 49 -5.56 -4.36 1.88
N ALA A 50 -6.77 -3.87 2.14
CA ALA A 50 -7.79 -3.68 1.11
C ALA A 50 -7.87 -2.25 0.56
N GLU A 51 -7.42 -1.27 1.33
CA GLU A 51 -7.49 0.14 1.01
C GLU A 51 -6.20 0.87 1.39
N LEU A 52 -5.83 1.84 0.55
CA LEU A 52 -4.76 2.79 0.81
C LEU A 52 -5.34 4.16 1.08
N GLN A 53 -4.59 4.97 1.80
CA GLN A 53 -4.88 6.36 2.06
C GLN A 53 -4.17 7.25 1.03
N ALA A 54 -4.94 7.89 0.16
CA ALA A 54 -4.46 8.97 -0.69
C ALA A 54 -4.82 10.34 -0.10
N PHE A 55 -4.13 11.38 -0.54
CA PHE A 55 -4.34 12.74 -0.07
C PHE A 55 -4.58 13.68 -1.25
N ARG A 56 -5.64 14.50 -1.17
CA ARG A 56 -5.92 15.57 -2.14
C ARG A 56 -6.15 16.87 -1.39
N GLY A 57 -5.35 17.90 -1.66
CA GLY A 57 -5.44 19.18 -0.93
C GLY A 57 -5.31 19.01 0.58
N ARG A 58 -4.39 18.14 1.03
CA ARG A 58 -4.18 17.76 2.44
C ARG A 58 -5.40 17.09 3.12
N ARG A 59 -6.36 16.59 2.33
CA ARG A 59 -7.50 15.82 2.84
C ARG A 59 -7.34 14.33 2.50
N PRO A 60 -7.40 13.44 3.50
CA PRO A 60 -7.36 12.00 3.27
C PRO A 60 -8.62 11.53 2.52
N HIS A 61 -8.44 10.66 1.52
CA HIS A 61 -9.50 9.86 0.90
C HIS A 61 -9.01 8.42 0.63
N PRO A 62 -9.85 7.40 0.85
CA PRO A 62 -9.47 6.02 0.62
C PRO A 62 -9.40 5.70 -0.87
N VAL A 63 -8.47 4.83 -1.27
CA VAL A 63 -8.31 4.30 -2.62
C VAL A 63 -8.25 2.78 -2.52
N PRO A 64 -9.10 2.03 -3.24
CA PRO A 64 -9.06 0.57 -3.19
C PRO A 64 -7.77 0.05 -3.82
N VAL A 65 -7.15 -0.95 -3.20
CA VAL A 65 -6.15 -1.77 -3.87
C VAL A 65 -6.93 -2.70 -4.78
N ALA A 66 -6.86 -2.49 -6.11
CA ALA A 66 -7.58 -3.33 -7.06
C ALA A 66 -7.32 -4.80 -6.72
N GLY A 67 -8.33 -5.67 -6.63
CA GLY A 67 -8.15 -7.09 -6.30
C GLY A 67 -8.14 -7.48 -4.82
N ALA A 68 -8.20 -6.54 -3.87
CA ALA A 68 -8.62 -6.87 -2.52
C ALA A 68 -10.09 -7.32 -2.56
N THR A 69 -10.32 -8.61 -2.38
CA THR A 69 -11.69 -9.13 -2.24
C THR A 69 -12.25 -8.52 -0.98
N VAL A 70 -13.26 -7.65 -1.10
CA VAL A 70 -14.03 -7.13 0.04
C VAL A 70 -14.72 -8.34 0.68
N GLY A 71 -14.04 -8.96 1.64
CA GLY A 71 -14.58 -10.02 2.47
C GLY A 71 -15.77 -9.46 3.23
N GLY A 72 -16.96 -9.96 2.89
CA GLY A 72 -18.23 -9.43 3.36
C GLY A 72 -18.32 -9.36 4.88
N ARG A 73 -18.74 -8.20 5.37
CA ARG A 73 -19.34 -8.08 6.70
C ARG A 73 -20.73 -8.73 6.66
N ARG A 74 -20.92 -9.76 7.50
CA ARG A 74 -22.24 -10.15 8.03
C ARG A 74 -22.28 -9.78 9.50
#